data_AF-A0A9W5Z2P3-F1
#
_entry.id   AF-A0A9W5Z2P3-F1
#
_cell.length_a   1.000
_cell.length_b   1.000
_cell.length_c   1.000
_cell.angle_alpha   90.00
_cell.angle_beta   90.00
_cell.angle_gamma   90.00
#
_symmetry.space_group_name_H-M   'P 1'
#
loop_
_entity.id
_entity.type
_entity.pdbx_description
1 polymer ?
#
loop_
_entity_poly.entity_id
_entity_poly.type
_entity_poly.pdbx_seq_one_letter_code
_entity_poly.pdbx_strand_id
1 'polypeptide(L)'
;MEYNQNWRLRWEAILRALASEGIKSVMIEGGGTVLSELLNPEYTEFIDSIIVTVAPTYLGSGGVSVSPDSKRDQDGKPNAALNPRDVKWTPLGQNVIMCGRIRVAPPVESPTANAES
;
A
#
# COMPACT_ATOMS: atom_id res chain seq x y z
N MET A 1 -1.56 29.42 13.55
CA MET A 1 -1.73 28.58 12.34
C MET A 1 -3.02 27.81 12.54
N GLU A 2 -4.05 28.10 11.76
CA GLU A 2 -5.32 27.35 11.83
C GLU A 2 -5.11 25.97 11.20
N TYR A 3 -5.36 24.93 11.98
CA TYR A 3 -5.33 23.54 11.52
C TYR A 3 -6.67 23.25 10.82
N ASN A 4 -6.69 23.35 9.50
CA ASN A 4 -7.88 23.07 8.72
C ASN A 4 -8.05 21.54 8.58
N GLN A 5 -9.04 20.96 9.26
CA GLN A 5 -9.29 19.51 9.21
C GLN A 5 -9.68 18.98 7.82
N ASN A 6 -9.99 19.86 6.86
CA ASN A 6 -10.30 19.48 5.49
C ASN A 6 -9.07 19.44 4.56
N TRP A 7 -7.88 19.80 5.04
CA TRP A 7 -6.65 19.68 4.26
C TRP A 7 -6.08 18.27 4.39
N ARG A 8 -6.70 17.33 3.68
CA ARG A 8 -6.07 16.04 3.40
C ARG A 8 -5.00 16.25 2.33
N LEU A 9 -3.74 16.05 2.72
CA LEU A 9 -2.64 16.01 1.77
C LEU A 9 -2.83 14.78 0.88
N ARG A 10 -2.92 14.98 -0.43
CA ARG A 10 -3.05 13.85 -1.36
C ARG A 10 -1.76 13.04 -1.36
N TRP A 11 -1.85 11.73 -1.17
CA TRP A 11 -0.70 10.81 -1.23
C TRP A 11 0.13 10.97 -2.50
N GLU A 12 -0.52 11.18 -3.64
CA GLU A 12 0.15 11.46 -4.90
C GLU A 12 1.10 12.68 -4.80
N ALA A 13 0.68 13.76 -4.16
CA ALA A 13 1.51 14.96 -4.01
C ALA A 13 2.73 14.68 -3.11
N ILE A 14 2.55 13.91 -2.03
CA ILE A 14 3.63 13.47 -1.15
C ILE A 14 4.64 12.64 -1.94
N LEU A 15 4.18 11.59 -2.62
CA LEU A 15 5.04 10.67 -3.36
C LEU A 15 5.75 11.36 -4.52
N ARG A 16 5.10 12.31 -5.21
CA ARG A 16 5.73 13.15 -6.25
C ARG A 16 6.84 14.03 -5.67
N ALA A 17 6.61 14.66 -4.52
CA ALA A 17 7.62 15.47 -3.86
C ALA A 17 8.84 14.62 -3.44
N LEU A 18 8.62 13.42 -2.91
CA LEU A 18 9.72 12.49 -2.60
C LEU A 18 10.47 12.06 -3.87
N ALA A 19 9.75 11.78 -4.95
CA ALA A 19 10.36 11.41 -6.23
C ALA A 19 11.19 12.56 -6.85
N SER A 20 10.77 13.83 -6.71
CA SER A 20 11.55 14.98 -7.18
C SER A 20 12.86 15.16 -6.41
N GLU A 21 12.90 14.71 -5.15
CA GLU A 21 14.14 14.62 -4.35
C GLU A 21 14.99 13.38 -4.69
N GLY A 22 14.60 12.60 -5.71
CA GLY A 22 15.33 11.42 -6.17
C GLY A 22 15.08 10.15 -5.34
N ILE A 23 14.09 10.15 -4.44
CA ILE A 23 13.73 8.97 -3.65
C ILE A 23 12.99 7.98 -4.54
N LYS A 24 13.53 6.76 -4.66
CA LYS A 24 13.04 5.73 -5.60
C LYS A 24 12.14 4.67 -4.97
N SER A 25 12.19 4.52 -3.65
CA SER A 25 11.42 3.52 -2.91
C SER A 25 11.12 4.06 -1.51
N VAL A 26 9.87 3.89 -1.07
CA VAL A 26 9.41 4.37 0.23
C VAL A 26 8.72 3.23 0.97
N MET A 27 9.10 3.02 2.22
CA MET A 27 8.31 2.24 3.17
C MET A 27 7.36 3.21 3.88
N ILE A 28 6.06 2.90 3.85
CA ILE A 28 5.06 3.71 4.53
C ILE A 28 4.60 2.95 5.78
N GLU A 29 4.82 3.56 6.92
CA GLU A 29 4.34 3.11 8.22
C GLU A 29 3.39 4.16 8.80
N GLY A 30 2.47 3.72 9.66
CA GLY A 30 1.56 4.64 10.32
C GLY A 30 0.54 3.93 11.18
N GLY A 31 -0.32 4.71 11.83
CA GLY A 31 -1.47 4.19 12.55
C GLY A 31 -2.61 3.77 11.60
N GLY A 32 -3.70 3.29 12.21
CA GLY A 32 -4.89 2.82 11.51
C GLY A 32 -5.41 3.76 10.44
N THR A 33 -5.45 5.07 10.72
CA THR A 33 -5.92 6.09 9.76
C THR A 33 -5.08 6.15 8.49
N VAL A 34 -3.75 6.25 8.62
CA VAL A 34 -2.81 6.38 7.50
C VAL A 34 -2.86 5.14 6.62
N LEU A 35 -2.80 3.95 7.23
CA LEU A 35 -2.79 2.69 6.50
C LEU A 35 -4.16 2.39 5.86
N SER A 36 -5.27 2.67 6.57
CA SER A 36 -6.62 2.47 6.00
C SER A 36 -6.86 3.39 4.82
N GLU A 37 -6.40 4.64 4.89
CA GLU A 37 -6.53 5.58 3.78
C GLU A 37 -5.77 5.08 2.55
N LEU A 38 -4.51 4.67 2.69
CA LEU A 38 -3.70 4.16 1.58
C LEU A 38 -4.26 2.89 0.93
N LEU A 39 -4.96 2.06 1.70
CA LEU A 39 -5.60 0.85 1.19
C LEU A 39 -6.91 1.13 0.44
N ASN A 40 -7.36 2.39 0.36
CA ASN A 40 -8.49 2.75 -0.48
C ASN A 40 -8.18 2.55 -1.97
N PRO A 41 -9.18 2.16 -2.79
CA PRO A 41 -8.98 1.87 -4.21
C PRO A 41 -8.30 2.98 -5.02
N GLU A 42 -8.47 4.25 -4.63
CA GLU A 42 -7.89 5.41 -5.31
C GLU A 42 -6.37 5.53 -5.14
N TYR A 43 -5.78 4.82 -4.18
CA TYR A 43 -4.35 4.84 -3.92
C TYR A 43 -3.65 3.51 -4.22
N THR A 44 -4.40 2.48 -4.59
CA THR A 44 -3.86 1.13 -4.91
C THR A 44 -2.74 1.16 -5.95
N GLU A 45 -2.81 2.07 -6.93
CA GLU A 45 -1.79 2.19 -8.00
C GLU A 45 -0.43 2.71 -7.49
N PHE A 46 -0.40 3.33 -6.31
CA PHE A 46 0.83 3.79 -5.67
C PHE A 46 1.47 2.73 -4.77
N ILE A 47 0.81 1.58 -4.56
CA ILE A 47 1.30 0.51 -3.69
C ILE A 47 1.87 -0.60 -4.58
N ASP A 48 3.17 -0.85 -4.47
CA ASP A 48 3.82 -1.95 -5.16
C ASP A 48 3.73 -3.25 -4.36
N SER A 49 3.91 -3.17 -3.04
CA SER A 49 3.91 -4.32 -2.13
C SER A 49 3.29 -3.98 -0.78
N ILE A 50 2.82 -5.02 -0.09
CA ILE A 50 2.34 -4.95 1.29
C ILE A 50 3.14 -5.96 2.13
N ILE A 51 3.50 -5.54 3.34
CA ILE A 51 4.17 -6.38 4.33
C ILE A 51 3.34 -6.31 5.60
N VAL A 52 2.85 -7.46 6.08
CA VAL A 52 2.02 -7.55 7.28
C VAL A 52 2.73 -8.42 8.30
N THR A 53 2.89 -7.91 9.52
CA THR A 53 3.34 -8.71 10.66
C THR A 53 2.12 -9.22 11.42
N VAL A 54 2.00 -10.54 11.55
CA VAL A 54 0.97 -11.18 12.37
C VAL A 54 1.64 -11.70 13.64
N ALA A 55 1.27 -11.09 14.77
CA ALA A 55 1.71 -11.52 16.10
C ALA A 55 0.64 -12.39 16.78
N PRO A 56 1.01 -13.36 17.63
CA PRO A 56 0.07 -14.18 18.38
C PRO A 56 -0.48 -13.43 19.62
N THR A 57 -0.84 -12.15 19.45
CA THR A 57 -1.24 -11.24 20.52
C THR A 57 -2.65 -10.71 20.28
N TYR A 58 -3.52 -10.84 21.28
CA TYR A 58 -4.89 -10.33 21.23
C TYR A 58 -4.96 -8.96 21.91
N LEU A 59 -5.29 -7.91 21.16
CA LEU A 59 -5.25 -6.52 21.65
C LEU A 59 -6.56 -6.04 22.31
N GLY A 60 -7.66 -6.79 22.17
CA GLY A 60 -8.98 -6.37 22.62
C GLY A 60 -9.56 -5.21 21.82
N SER A 61 -10.67 -4.63 22.29
CA SER A 61 -11.45 -3.60 21.57
C SER A 61 -10.75 -2.25 21.42
N GLY A 62 -9.69 -2.00 22.21
CA GLY A 62 -8.86 -0.80 22.08
C GLY A 62 -7.76 -0.91 21.01
N GLY A 63 -7.66 -2.04 20.32
CA GLY A 63 -6.70 -2.23 19.24
C GLY A 63 -6.92 -1.23 18.09
N VAL A 64 -5.81 -0.73 17.53
CA VAL A 64 -5.86 0.14 16.36
C VAL A 64 -6.15 -0.71 15.12
N SER A 65 -7.30 -0.48 14.49
CA SER A 65 -7.71 -1.18 13.27
C SER A 65 -7.15 -0.54 12.00
N VAL A 66 -6.78 -1.38 11.03
CA VAL A 66 -6.55 -0.99 9.64
C VAL A 66 -7.71 -1.55 8.82
N SER A 67 -8.66 -0.69 8.48
CA SER A 67 -9.90 -1.05 7.79
C SER A 67 -10.24 0.05 6.76
N PRO A 68 -9.81 -0.07 5.50
CA PRO A 68 -10.16 0.89 4.45
C PRO A 68 -11.68 1.00 4.27
N ASP A 69 -12.13 2.14 3.76
CA ASP A 69 -13.55 2.35 3.48
C ASP A 69 -14.00 1.40 2.36
N SER A 70 -15.10 0.68 2.60
CA SER A 70 -15.74 -0.13 1.56
C SER A 70 -16.40 0.80 0.54
N LYS A 71 -15.65 1.26 -0.47
CA LYS A 71 -16.27 1.99 -1.59
C LYS A 71 -17.22 1.01 -2.30
N ARG A 72 -18.47 1.41 -2.50
CA ARG A 72 -19.41 0.70 -3.37
C ARG A 72 -19.26 1.26 -4.78
N ASP A 73 -19.39 0.42 -5.80
CA ASP A 73 -19.47 0.90 -7.18
C ASP A 73 -20.78 1.67 -7.43
N GLN A 74 -20.95 2.19 -8.64
CA GLN A 74 -22.15 2.94 -9.04
C GLN A 74 -23.44 2.08 -8.96
N ASP A 75 -23.30 0.75 -8.96
CA ASP A 75 -24.40 -0.22 -8.83
C ASP A 75 -24.60 -0.69 -7.38
N GLY A 76 -23.89 -0.10 -6.41
CA GLY A 76 -24.01 -0.42 -4.99
C GLY A 76 -23.31 -1.71 -4.56
N LYS A 77 -22.53 -2.36 -5.44
CA LYS A 77 -21.74 -3.55 -5.10
C LYS A 77 -20.46 -3.16 -4.38
N PRO A 78 -19.97 -3.98 -3.43
CA PRO A 78 -18.68 -3.73 -2.81
C PRO A 78 -17.59 -3.69 -3.88
N ASN A 79 -16.79 -2.62 -3.92
CA ASN A 79 -15.60 -2.59 -4.74
C ASN A 79 -14.65 -3.69 -4.27
N ALA A 80 -13.97 -4.36 -5.20
CA ALA A 80 -13.16 -5.53 -4.88
C ALA A 80 -12.12 -5.17 -3.81
N ALA A 81 -12.10 -5.94 -2.72
CA ALA A 81 -11.10 -5.78 -1.68
C ALA A 81 -9.71 -5.92 -2.28
N LEU A 82 -8.77 -5.10 -1.81
CA LEU A 82 -7.37 -5.19 -2.22
C LEU A 82 -6.83 -6.58 -1.88
N ASN A 83 -6.52 -7.36 -2.92
CA ASN A 83 -6.08 -8.74 -2.79
C ASN A 83 -4.63 -8.88 -3.27
N PRO A 84 -3.65 -9.02 -2.36
CA PRO A 84 -2.26 -9.18 -2.74
C PRO A 84 -2.02 -10.51 -3.45
N ARG A 85 -1.13 -10.51 -4.45
CA ARG A 85 -0.65 -11.71 -5.15
C ARG A 85 0.80 -12.01 -4.77
N ASP A 86 1.31 -13.13 -5.29
CA ASP A 86 2.66 -13.62 -5.00
C ASP A 86 2.93 -13.73 -3.48
N VAL A 87 1.89 -14.09 -2.71
CA VAL A 87 1.92 -14.05 -1.25
C VAL A 87 2.90 -15.07 -0.70
N LYS A 88 3.82 -14.59 0.15
CA LYS A 88 4.76 -15.41 0.90
C LYS A 88 4.55 -15.20 2.40
N TRP A 89 4.50 -16.29 3.14
CA TRP A 89 4.47 -16.29 4.60
C TRP A 89 5.81 -16.80 5.12
N THR A 90 6.43 -16.04 6.02
CA THR A 90 7.75 -16.39 6.59
C THR A 90 7.67 -16.29 8.11
N PRO A 91 7.95 -17.37 8.85
CA PRO A 91 8.06 -17.31 10.31
C PRO A 91 9.20 -16.37 10.74
N LEU A 92 8.94 -15.56 11.77
CA LEU A 92 9.94 -14.69 12.40
C LEU A 92 9.77 -14.72 13.92
N GLY A 93 10.49 -15.63 14.57
CA GLY A 93 10.31 -15.90 16.00
C GLY A 93 8.90 -16.42 16.30
N GLN A 94 8.17 -15.72 17.17
CA GLN A 94 6.76 -16.03 17.47
C GLN A 94 5.76 -15.45 16.46
N ASN A 95 6.22 -14.57 15.56
CA ASN A 95 5.38 -13.90 14.58
C ASN A 95 5.45 -14.60 13.22
N VAL A 96 4.55 -14.20 12.31
CA VAL A 96 4.64 -14.53 10.89
C VAL A 96 4.57 -13.25 10.07
N ILE A 97 5.48 -13.12 9.09
CA ILE A 97 5.48 -12.02 8.13
C ILE A 97 4.80 -12.49 6.85
N MET A 98 3.80 -11.74 6.40
CA MET A 98 3.17 -11.87 5.10
C MET A 98 3.75 -10.81 4.16
N CYS A 99 4.28 -11.22 3.03
CA CYS A 99 4.68 -10.32 1.96
C CYS A 99 3.81 -10.59 0.74
N GLY A 100 3.20 -9.55 0.17
CA GLY A 100 2.40 -9.65 -1.05
C GLY A 100 2.68 -8.50 -2.01
N ARG A 101 2.43 -8.72 -3.30
CA ARG A 101 2.50 -7.69 -4.34
C ARG A 101 1.12 -7.19 -4.72
N ILE A 102 1.01 -5.89 -4.95
CA ILE A 102 -0.22 -5.23 -5.40
C ILE A 102 -0.07 -4.91 -6.89
N ARG A 103 0.71 -3.88 -7.25
CA ARG A 103 0.96 -3.51 -8.65
C ARG A 103 1.88 -4.48 -9.38
N VAL A 104 1.52 -4.85 -10.62
CA VAL A 104 2.43 -5.58 -11.52
C VAL A 104 3.34 -4.51 -12.08
N ALA A 105 4.62 -4.49 -11.69
CA ALA A 105 5.57 -3.67 -12.42
C ALA A 105 5.45 -4.05 -13.91
N PRO A 106 5.28 -3.09 -14.84
CA PRO A 106 5.28 -3.41 -16.26
C PRO A 106 6.56 -4.20 -16.59
N PRO A 107 6.52 -5.15 -17.54
CA PRO A 107 7.71 -5.87 -17.96
C PRO A 107 8.80 -4.85 -18.26
N VAL A 108 9.97 -5.00 -17.63
CA VAL A 108 11.14 -4.21 -18.01
C VAL A 108 11.47 -4.65 -19.44
N GLU A 109 11.23 -3.80 -20.43
CA GLU A 109 11.73 -4.05 -21.77
C GLU A 109 13.24 -4.19 -21.69
N SER A 110 13.72 -5.41 -21.89
CA SER A 110 15.14 -5.70 -22.04
C SER A 110 15.64 -4.90 -23.25
N PRO A 111 16.68 -4.05 -23.11
CA PRO A 111 17.22 -3.34 -24.25
C PRO A 111 17.70 -4.37 -25.26
N THR A 112 17.04 -4.43 -26.42
CA THR A 112 17.45 -5.27 -27.53
C THR A 112 18.86 -4.84 -27.91
N ALA A 113 19.80 -5.78 -27.81
CA ALA A 113 21.13 -5.64 -28.35
C ALA A 113 21.03 -5.47 -29.87
N ASN A 114 20.96 -4.23 -30.34
CA ASN A 114 21.32 -3.90 -31.70
C ASN A 114 22.85 -3.94 -31.76
N ALA A 115 23.39 -5.15 -31.93
CA ALA A 115 24.71 -5.31 -32.52
C ALA A 115 24.49 -5.23 -34.04
N GLU A 116 24.75 -4.05 -34.59
CA GLU A 116 24.80 -3.81 -36.03
C GLU A 116 25.88 -4.70 -36.67
N SER A 117 25.55 -5.21 -37.87
CA SER A 117 26.41 -5.99 -38.76
C SER A 117 27.40 -5.13 -39.52
#